data_AF-A0A7C2HMR6-F1
#
_entry.id   AF-A0A7C2HMR6-F1
#
_cell.length_a   1.000
_cell.length_b   1.000
_cell.length_c   1.000
_cell.angle_alpha   90.00
_cell.angle_beta   90.00
_cell.angle_gamma   90.00
#
_symmetry.space_group_name_H-M   'P 1'
#
loop_
_entity.id
_entity.type
_entity.pdbx_description
1 polymer ?
#
loop_
_entity_poly.entity_id
_entity_poly.type
_entity_poly.pdbx_seq_one_letter_code
_entity_poly.pdbx_strand_id
1 'polypeptide(L)'
;AAIVHPGRHVTWYGDDAQRSRAIAILNALLGSWGAKGGFFLPSGVDVPPYPAPPLPKPQRPAIDGAGSRYPLADETLASGLCDATLAGTPYKARGWLVYGTNLLQSLPQPQKTLEAIHALDLLVVIDVLPVEIAGYADVVLPECTYLERYDDLYAGAFRTPFVALRQPAVEPMYDSKPGWWMAKELAKRLDPEAYFPWKHIEEYLDRRLQGLNLNLADMKKRGVVVYPAGDTTLPPDHKFDTPSGKVELYSRVLAEMGVDPVPKYYPKPEPPEGHFRLLFGRSPLHTFGRTTNNRVLGSVVRENEVWIHNRAAAALGVRPGERVRLVNQDGAKSAPVRARVTNRIRPDCVYMVHGFGHTARNLRFTAGRGASTTGLVTRVSVDPLMGGTGMFNNFVRIEKEA
;
A
#
# COMPACT_ATOMS: atom_id res chain seq x y z
N ALA A 1 -25.02 -10.71 -14.82
CA ALA A 1 -24.71 -9.38 -14.27
C ALA A 1 -23.53 -8.77 -15.01
N ALA A 2 -23.40 -7.44 -14.97
CA ALA A 2 -22.21 -6.71 -15.44
C ALA A 2 -21.53 -6.07 -14.23
N ILE A 3 -20.20 -5.99 -14.20
CA ILE A 3 -19.49 -5.39 -13.08
C ILE A 3 -18.73 -4.14 -13.50
N VAL A 4 -18.69 -3.16 -12.61
CA VAL A 4 -17.72 -2.08 -12.64
C VAL A 4 -16.75 -2.31 -11.49
N HIS A 5 -15.58 -2.86 -11.81
CA HIS A 5 -14.59 -3.21 -10.80
C HIS A 5 -13.96 -1.93 -10.22
N PRO A 6 -13.94 -1.73 -8.88
CA PRO A 6 -13.44 -0.48 -8.29
C PRO A 6 -11.94 -0.28 -8.47
N GLY A 7 -11.19 -1.36 -8.69
CA GLY A 7 -9.73 -1.33 -8.73
C GLY A 7 -9.14 -1.45 -7.33
N ARG A 8 -7.82 -1.26 -7.20
CA ARG A 8 -7.12 -1.32 -5.90
C ARG A 8 -6.48 0.02 -5.54
N HIS A 9 -5.59 0.53 -6.38
CA HIS A 9 -5.02 1.86 -6.17
C HIS A 9 -5.98 2.91 -6.71
N VAL A 10 -6.75 3.51 -5.79
CA VAL A 10 -7.83 4.46 -6.10
C VAL A 10 -7.66 5.78 -5.34
N THR A 11 -6.46 6.14 -4.90
CA THR A 11 -6.19 7.44 -4.26
C THR A 11 -5.55 8.38 -5.28
N TRP A 12 -6.37 9.11 -6.05
CA TRP A 12 -5.93 9.84 -7.25
C TRP A 12 -6.01 11.35 -7.08
N TYR A 13 -7.17 11.86 -6.65
CA TYR A 13 -7.49 13.29 -6.75
C TYR A 13 -8.00 13.93 -5.47
N GLY A 14 -8.19 13.18 -4.38
CA GLY A 14 -8.63 13.71 -3.09
C GLY A 14 -10.14 13.83 -2.92
N ASP A 15 -10.93 13.26 -3.83
CA ASP A 15 -12.38 13.05 -3.70
C ASP A 15 -12.74 11.59 -4.05
N ASP A 16 -11.79 10.71 -3.77
CA ASP A 16 -11.76 9.33 -4.22
C ASP A 16 -12.85 8.48 -3.55
N ALA A 17 -13.26 8.83 -2.32
CA ALA A 17 -14.40 8.24 -1.64
C ALA A 17 -15.69 8.40 -2.47
N GLN A 18 -15.93 9.59 -3.05
CA GLN A 18 -17.13 9.83 -3.86
C GLN A 18 -17.11 9.01 -5.16
N ARG A 19 -15.95 8.85 -5.80
CA ARG A 19 -15.81 7.96 -6.97
C ARG A 19 -16.09 6.50 -6.59
N SER A 20 -15.53 6.02 -5.49
CA SER A 20 -15.77 4.64 -5.01
C SER A 20 -17.25 4.41 -4.68
N ARG A 21 -17.92 5.39 -4.07
CA ARG A 21 -19.38 5.35 -3.84
C ARG A 21 -20.17 5.30 -5.13
N ALA A 22 -19.82 6.11 -6.14
CA ALA A 22 -20.49 6.06 -7.44
C ALA A 22 -20.38 4.68 -8.10
N ILE A 23 -19.20 4.04 -8.02
CA ILE A 23 -18.99 2.68 -8.52
C ILE A 23 -19.83 1.66 -7.73
N ALA A 24 -19.88 1.77 -6.40
CA ALA A 24 -20.68 0.86 -5.57
C ALA A 24 -22.18 0.97 -5.87
N ILE A 25 -22.69 2.20 -6.01
CA ILE A 25 -24.07 2.49 -6.40
C ILE A 25 -24.39 1.92 -7.78
N LEU A 26 -23.50 2.12 -8.76
CA LEU A 26 -23.70 1.60 -10.11
C LEU A 26 -23.79 0.07 -10.11
N ASN A 27 -22.94 -0.62 -9.36
CA ASN A 27 -23.03 -2.08 -9.22
C ASN A 27 -24.32 -2.54 -8.51
N ALA A 28 -24.86 -1.74 -7.59
CA ALA A 28 -26.14 -2.05 -6.97
C ALA A 28 -27.30 -1.91 -7.97
N LEU A 29 -27.30 -0.84 -8.77
CA LEU A 29 -28.29 -0.63 -9.83
C LEU A 29 -28.24 -1.70 -10.92
N LEU A 30 -27.05 -2.24 -11.20
CA LEU A 30 -26.84 -3.35 -12.14
C LEU A 30 -27.22 -4.72 -11.55
N GLY A 31 -27.59 -4.80 -10.26
CA GLY A 31 -27.89 -6.07 -9.58
C GLY A 31 -26.68 -6.98 -9.47
N SER A 32 -25.47 -6.41 -9.30
CA SER A 32 -24.21 -7.15 -9.42
C SER A 32 -23.74 -7.78 -8.11
N TRP A 33 -24.23 -7.31 -6.96
CA TRP A 33 -23.83 -7.84 -5.65
C TRP A 33 -24.47 -9.21 -5.40
N GLY A 34 -23.62 -10.23 -5.22
CA GLY A 34 -24.00 -11.64 -5.00
C GLY A 34 -24.70 -12.33 -6.18
N ALA A 35 -24.58 -11.77 -7.39
CA ALA A 35 -25.19 -12.34 -8.59
C ALA A 35 -24.19 -13.13 -9.44
N LYS A 36 -24.68 -14.09 -10.23
CA LYS A 36 -23.85 -14.80 -11.24
C LYS A 36 -23.33 -13.81 -12.30
N GLY A 37 -22.01 -13.81 -12.49
CA GLY A 37 -21.31 -12.81 -13.32
C GLY A 37 -21.11 -11.46 -12.62
N GLY A 38 -21.45 -11.37 -11.34
CA GLY A 38 -21.28 -10.21 -10.48
C GLY A 38 -20.16 -10.40 -9.44
N PHE A 39 -20.24 -9.63 -8.36
CA PHE A 39 -19.43 -9.85 -7.17
C PHE A 39 -20.01 -11.00 -6.35
N PHE A 40 -19.17 -11.90 -5.87
CA PHE A 40 -19.59 -12.96 -4.96
C PHE A 40 -19.30 -12.55 -3.51
N LEU A 41 -20.06 -13.07 -2.56
CA LEU A 41 -19.74 -12.94 -1.13
C LEU A 41 -18.65 -13.98 -0.79
N PRO A 42 -17.46 -13.56 -0.30
CA PRO A 42 -16.41 -14.50 0.05
C PRO A 42 -16.81 -15.26 1.31
N SER A 43 -16.53 -16.57 1.33
CA SER A 43 -16.58 -17.38 2.55
C SER A 43 -15.19 -17.40 3.19
N GLY A 44 -15.12 -17.35 4.51
CA GLY A 44 -13.88 -17.44 5.29
C GLY A 44 -13.78 -18.73 6.09
N VAL A 45 -12.60 -19.00 6.64
CA VAL A 45 -12.39 -20.01 7.68
C VAL A 45 -11.99 -19.27 8.94
N ASP A 46 -12.75 -19.47 10.02
CA ASP A 46 -12.42 -18.89 11.32
C ASP A 46 -11.27 -19.68 11.95
N VAL A 47 -10.09 -19.08 12.00
CA VAL A 47 -8.90 -19.69 12.62
C VAL A 47 -8.77 -19.17 14.04
N PRO A 48 -9.01 -20.01 15.06
CA PRO A 48 -9.03 -19.55 16.44
C PRO A 48 -7.75 -18.80 16.82
N PRO A 49 -7.84 -17.71 17.59
CA PRO A 49 -6.66 -17.01 18.07
C PRO A 49 -5.86 -17.90 19.02
N TYR A 50 -4.56 -17.62 19.14
CA TYR A 50 -3.78 -18.26 20.19
C TYR A 50 -4.27 -17.75 21.56
N PRO A 51 -4.46 -18.62 22.58
CA PRO A 51 -4.89 -18.18 23.91
C PRO A 51 -3.90 -17.19 24.54
N ALA A 52 -4.33 -15.94 24.71
CA ALA A 52 -3.57 -14.86 25.33
C ALA A 52 -4.54 -13.93 26.09
N PRO A 53 -4.05 -13.10 27.03
CA PRO A 53 -4.87 -12.07 27.66
C PRO A 53 -5.52 -11.14 26.62
N PRO A 54 -6.65 -10.50 26.93
CA PRO A 54 -7.24 -9.51 26.04
C PRO A 54 -6.27 -8.34 25.80
N LEU A 55 -6.22 -7.85 24.56
CA LEU A 55 -5.45 -6.66 24.22
C LEU A 55 -6.02 -5.44 24.95
N PRO A 56 -5.17 -4.51 25.41
CA PRO A 56 -5.64 -3.27 26.02
C PRO A 56 -6.42 -2.46 24.99
N LYS A 57 -7.51 -1.82 25.42
CA LYS A 57 -8.26 -0.90 24.56
C LYS A 57 -7.46 0.40 24.40
N PRO A 58 -7.31 0.93 23.17
CA PRO A 58 -6.68 2.23 22.97
C PRO A 58 -7.38 3.31 23.81
N GLN A 59 -6.59 4.10 24.56
CA GLN A 59 -7.11 5.20 25.39
C GLN A 59 -7.07 6.56 24.69
N ARG A 60 -6.39 6.63 23.54
CA ARG A 60 -6.19 7.86 22.75
C ARG A 60 -6.77 7.65 21.36
N PRO A 61 -7.19 8.73 20.67
CA PRO A 61 -7.54 8.63 19.25
C PRO A 61 -6.35 8.10 18.44
N ALA A 62 -6.66 7.53 17.28
CA ALA A 62 -5.64 7.05 16.36
C ALA A 62 -4.69 8.20 16.00
N ILE A 63 -3.39 7.96 16.14
CA ILE A 63 -2.35 8.99 16.01
C ILE A 63 -2.27 9.57 14.59
N ASP A 64 -2.73 8.82 13.61
CA ASP A 64 -2.79 9.17 12.20
C ASP A 64 -4.05 9.96 11.80
N GLY A 65 -4.98 10.16 12.75
CA GLY A 65 -6.24 10.85 12.53
C GLY A 65 -7.38 9.98 12.01
N ALA A 66 -7.19 8.66 11.87
CA ALA A 66 -8.27 7.75 11.49
C ALA A 66 -9.42 7.77 12.52
N GLY A 67 -10.67 7.73 12.05
CA GLY A 67 -11.89 7.82 12.86
C GLY A 67 -12.11 9.16 13.57
N SER A 68 -11.20 10.13 13.45
CA SER A 68 -11.31 11.46 14.05
C SER A 68 -11.26 12.54 12.98
N ARG A 69 -10.06 12.94 12.54
CA ARG A 69 -9.87 13.87 11.42
C ARG A 69 -10.47 13.31 10.13
N TYR A 70 -10.39 12.00 9.95
CA TYR A 70 -10.91 11.27 8.79
C TYR A 70 -11.97 10.27 9.27
N PRO A 71 -13.24 10.69 9.34
CA PRO A 71 -14.28 9.92 10.03
C PRO A 71 -14.63 8.59 9.37
N LEU A 72 -14.30 8.41 8.07
CA LEU A 72 -14.55 7.16 7.32
C LEU A 72 -13.26 6.39 7.04
N ALA A 73 -12.14 6.74 7.67
CA ALA A 73 -10.92 5.94 7.60
C ALA A 73 -11.04 4.74 8.54
N ASP A 74 -11.09 3.54 7.95
CA ASP A 74 -11.14 2.24 8.63
C ASP A 74 -9.76 1.60 8.79
N GLU A 75 -8.78 2.05 8.01
CA GLU A 75 -7.38 1.62 8.06
C GLU A 75 -6.43 2.75 8.52
N THR A 76 -5.21 2.36 8.91
CA THR A 76 -4.17 3.29 9.31
C THR A 76 -3.66 4.15 8.15
N LEU A 77 -3.56 5.45 8.36
CA LEU A 77 -3.10 6.43 7.40
C LEU A 77 -1.62 6.75 7.62
N ALA A 78 -0.74 6.11 6.87
CA ALA A 78 0.70 6.29 7.03
C ALA A 78 1.18 7.75 6.89
N SER A 79 0.52 8.58 6.07
CA SER A 79 0.80 10.03 5.99
C SER A 79 0.49 10.79 7.29
N GLY A 80 -0.47 10.31 8.07
CA GLY A 80 -0.82 10.86 9.38
C GLY A 80 0.32 10.70 10.40
N LEU A 81 1.19 9.70 10.24
CA LEU A 81 2.38 9.56 11.08
C LEU A 81 3.37 10.72 10.90
N CYS A 82 3.55 11.21 9.67
CA CYS A 82 4.38 12.39 9.42
C CYS A 82 3.75 13.64 10.07
N ASP A 83 2.44 13.80 9.98
CA ASP A 83 1.73 14.91 10.64
C ASP A 83 1.86 14.86 12.16
N ALA A 84 1.65 13.69 12.76
CA ALA A 84 1.81 13.48 14.19
C ALA A 84 3.25 13.73 14.64
N THR A 85 4.23 13.37 13.81
CA THR A 85 5.65 13.57 14.11
C THR A 85 6.07 15.02 13.96
N LEU A 86 5.53 15.78 13.01
CA LEU A 86 5.91 17.18 12.79
C LEU A 86 5.05 18.14 13.60
N ALA A 87 3.73 18.12 13.37
CA ALA A 87 2.76 19.03 13.96
C ALA A 87 2.28 18.60 15.35
N GLY A 88 2.43 17.32 15.72
CA GLY A 88 1.99 16.83 17.02
C GLY A 88 0.47 16.69 17.14
N THR A 89 -0.24 16.50 16.03
CA THR A 89 -1.70 16.36 16.01
C THR A 89 -2.11 14.94 15.61
N PRO A 90 -2.89 14.21 16.43
CA PRO A 90 -3.50 14.64 17.69
C PRO A 90 -2.54 14.64 18.89
N TYR A 91 -1.39 14.00 18.76
CA TYR A 91 -0.29 14.08 19.72
C TYR A 91 1.04 13.73 19.03
N LYS A 92 2.15 14.12 19.64
CA LYS A 92 3.48 13.99 19.06
C LYS A 92 3.98 12.56 19.05
N ALA A 93 4.23 12.02 17.86
CA ALA A 93 5.04 10.81 17.71
C ALA A 93 6.51 11.16 17.91
N ARG A 94 7.22 10.37 18.72
CA ARG A 94 8.65 10.56 19.02
C ARG A 94 9.53 9.44 18.49
N GLY A 95 8.99 8.25 18.24
CA GLY A 95 9.75 7.15 17.68
C GLY A 95 8.94 6.36 16.67
N TRP A 96 9.61 5.86 15.65
CA TRP A 96 9.04 4.98 14.63
C TRP A 96 9.73 3.61 14.64
N LEU A 97 8.92 2.56 14.57
CA LEU A 97 9.37 1.21 14.20
C LEU A 97 8.81 0.91 12.82
N VAL A 98 9.68 0.96 11.81
CA VAL A 98 9.31 0.78 10.40
C VAL A 98 9.65 -0.66 9.99
N TYR A 99 8.62 -1.45 9.70
CA TYR A 99 8.75 -2.86 9.35
C TYR A 99 8.42 -3.10 7.87
N GLY A 100 9.40 -3.60 7.10
CA GLY A 100 9.24 -4.06 5.72
C GLY A 100 8.81 -2.97 4.73
N THR A 101 9.05 -1.69 5.04
CA THR A 101 8.56 -0.55 4.27
C THR A 101 9.62 0.52 4.12
N ASN A 102 9.81 1.00 2.89
CA ASN A 102 10.65 2.16 2.60
C ASN A 102 9.79 3.42 2.43
N LEU A 103 9.54 4.13 3.53
CA LEU A 103 8.62 5.28 3.54
C LEU A 103 9.02 6.38 2.55
N LEU A 104 10.32 6.57 2.29
CA LEU A 104 10.84 7.56 1.34
C LEU A 104 10.46 7.26 -0.13
N GLN A 105 10.09 6.02 -0.45
CA GLN A 105 9.55 5.64 -1.76
C GLN A 105 8.04 5.43 -1.73
N SER A 106 7.47 5.05 -0.58
CA SER A 106 6.05 4.70 -0.45
C SER A 106 5.13 5.90 -0.19
N LEU A 107 5.58 6.91 0.55
CA LEU A 107 4.79 8.10 0.86
C LEU A 107 5.05 9.21 -0.16
N PRO A 108 4.02 9.98 -0.56
CA PRO A 108 4.23 11.21 -1.32
C PRO A 108 4.96 12.24 -0.45
N GLN A 109 5.42 13.34 -1.07
CA GLN A 109 6.14 14.40 -0.37
C GLN A 109 7.36 13.86 0.40
N PRO A 110 8.33 13.21 -0.27
CA PRO A 110 9.43 12.53 0.40
C PRO A 110 10.25 13.46 1.31
N GLN A 111 10.31 14.75 1.03
CA GLN A 111 10.95 15.75 1.91
C GLN A 111 10.24 15.87 3.26
N LYS A 112 8.90 15.89 3.29
CA LYS A 112 8.13 15.88 4.54
C LYS A 112 8.40 14.63 5.37
N THR A 113 8.54 13.48 4.69
CA THR A 113 8.90 12.22 5.37
C THR A 113 10.32 12.30 5.94
N LEU A 114 11.26 12.89 5.21
CA LEU A 114 12.63 13.09 5.67
C LEU A 114 12.72 14.07 6.87
N GLU A 115 11.98 15.19 6.81
CA GLU A 115 11.84 16.11 7.94
C GLU A 115 11.26 15.42 9.17
N ALA A 116 10.24 14.57 8.99
CA ALA A 116 9.66 13.80 10.07
C ALA A 116 10.68 12.83 10.68
N ILE A 117 11.44 12.11 9.84
CA ILE A 117 12.52 11.22 10.29
C ILE A 117 13.54 11.97 11.14
N HIS A 118 13.98 13.16 10.72
CA HIS A 118 14.94 13.98 11.46
C HIS A 118 14.40 14.55 12.78
N ALA A 119 13.09 14.55 12.97
CA ALA A 119 12.44 15.04 14.19
C ALA A 119 12.16 13.93 15.23
N LEU A 120 12.50 12.67 14.92
CA LEU A 120 12.33 11.54 15.83
C LEU A 120 13.46 11.49 16.87
N ASP A 121 13.11 10.99 18.04
CA ASP A 121 14.05 10.59 19.09
C ASP A 121 14.59 9.17 18.86
N LEU A 122 13.85 8.35 18.09
CA LEU A 122 14.22 6.97 17.75
C LEU A 122 13.60 6.51 16.41
N LEU A 123 14.42 6.05 15.49
CA LEU A 123 14.02 5.33 14.27
C LEU A 123 14.62 3.92 14.26
N VAL A 124 13.75 2.92 14.35
CA VAL A 124 14.10 1.51 14.15
C VAL A 124 13.60 1.06 12.78
N VAL A 125 14.47 0.47 11.97
CA VAL A 125 14.12 -0.08 10.65
C VAL A 125 14.36 -1.58 10.62
N ILE A 126 13.32 -2.34 10.28
CA ILE A 126 13.37 -3.79 10.11
C ILE A 126 13.13 -4.09 8.63
N ASP A 127 14.15 -4.56 7.92
CA ASP A 127 14.07 -4.89 6.49
C ASP A 127 15.03 -6.04 6.14
N VAL A 128 14.78 -6.65 4.99
CA VAL A 128 15.64 -7.66 4.36
C VAL A 128 16.77 -7.00 3.56
N LEU A 129 16.49 -5.86 2.93
CA LEU A 129 17.42 -5.15 2.05
C LEU A 129 17.84 -3.80 2.66
N PRO A 130 19.05 -3.30 2.34
CA PRO A 130 19.53 -1.99 2.80
C PRO A 130 18.91 -0.85 1.98
N VAL A 131 17.60 -0.65 2.15
CA VAL A 131 16.80 0.41 1.51
C VAL A 131 17.13 1.80 2.05
N GLU A 132 16.68 2.86 1.36
CA GLU A 132 17.02 4.26 1.68
C GLU A 132 16.79 4.62 3.15
N ILE A 133 15.62 4.28 3.70
CA ILE A 133 15.27 4.63 5.09
C ILE A 133 16.20 3.98 6.12
N ALA A 134 16.78 2.81 5.84
CA ALA A 134 17.71 2.15 6.75
C ALA A 134 18.99 2.97 6.97
N GLY A 135 19.36 3.83 6.01
CA GLY A 135 20.50 4.75 6.15
C GLY A 135 20.28 5.90 7.13
N TYR A 136 19.04 6.11 7.59
CA TYR A 136 18.67 7.14 8.56
C TYR A 136 18.33 6.57 9.95
N ALA A 137 18.28 5.24 10.09
CA ALA A 137 17.84 4.60 11.31
C ALA A 137 18.91 4.61 12.41
N ASP A 138 18.49 4.76 13.66
CA ASP A 138 19.35 4.56 14.83
C ASP A 138 19.65 3.08 15.04
N VAL A 139 18.68 2.22 14.74
CA VAL A 139 18.79 0.76 14.84
C VAL A 139 18.25 0.10 13.59
N VAL A 140 19.07 -0.74 12.97
CA VAL A 140 18.66 -1.61 11.85
C VAL A 140 18.62 -3.06 12.32
N LEU A 141 17.48 -3.73 12.13
CA LEU A 141 17.31 -5.15 12.45
C LEU A 141 17.13 -5.95 11.15
N PRO A 142 18.04 -6.89 10.83
CA PRO A 142 17.96 -7.68 9.62
C PRO A 142 16.89 -8.78 9.76
N GLU A 143 15.78 -8.63 9.04
CA GLU A 143 14.78 -9.70 8.95
C GLU A 143 15.25 -10.76 7.96
N CYS A 144 15.10 -12.05 8.32
CA CYS A 144 15.32 -13.13 7.36
C CYS A 144 14.23 -13.10 6.27
N THR A 145 14.51 -13.64 5.10
CA THR A 145 13.57 -13.69 3.97
C THR A 145 12.38 -14.62 4.25
N TYR A 146 11.34 -14.50 3.42
CA TYR A 146 10.16 -15.36 3.51
C TYR A 146 10.44 -16.86 3.26
N LEU A 147 11.62 -17.22 2.72
CA LEU A 147 12.03 -18.61 2.53
C LEU A 147 12.71 -19.20 3.76
N GLU A 148 13.03 -18.37 4.75
CA GLU A 148 13.84 -18.72 5.91
C GLU A 148 13.04 -18.77 7.22
N ARG A 149 11.71 -18.64 7.15
CA ARG A 149 10.89 -18.51 8.36
C ARG A 149 9.50 -19.09 8.23
N TYR A 150 8.94 -19.40 9.39
CA TYR A 150 7.51 -19.40 9.61
C TYR A 150 6.97 -17.97 9.65
N ASP A 151 5.77 -17.78 9.10
CA ASP A 151 4.89 -16.66 9.40
C ASP A 151 3.59 -17.24 9.99
N ASP A 152 2.68 -16.38 10.46
CA ASP A 152 1.35 -16.82 10.91
C ASP A 152 0.57 -17.52 9.79
N LEU A 153 -0.43 -18.32 10.17
CA LEU A 153 -1.33 -19.01 9.26
C LEU A 153 -2.05 -18.00 8.35
N TYR A 154 -2.05 -18.27 7.05
CA TYR A 154 -2.82 -17.46 6.11
C TYR A 154 -4.19 -18.09 5.87
N ALA A 155 -5.23 -17.45 6.39
CA ALA A 155 -6.63 -17.85 6.18
C ALA A 155 -7.28 -16.90 5.17
N GLY A 156 -7.46 -17.38 3.93
CA GLY A 156 -7.99 -16.57 2.84
C GLY A 156 -9.52 -16.66 2.74
N ALA A 157 -10.20 -15.52 2.86
CA ALA A 157 -11.62 -15.41 2.51
C ALA A 157 -11.77 -15.34 0.98
N PHE A 158 -12.43 -16.31 0.37
CA PHE A 158 -12.60 -16.41 -1.07
C PHE A 158 -13.85 -17.23 -1.42
N ARG A 159 -14.08 -17.49 -2.72
CA ARG A 159 -15.15 -18.40 -3.15
C ARG A 159 -15.00 -19.80 -2.53
N THR A 160 -13.77 -20.29 -2.47
CA THR A 160 -13.36 -21.50 -1.76
C THR A 160 -12.33 -21.06 -0.72
N PRO A 161 -12.71 -20.98 0.57
CA PRO A 161 -11.77 -20.55 1.60
C PRO A 161 -10.68 -21.59 1.80
N PHE A 162 -9.55 -21.13 2.35
CA PHE A 162 -8.42 -22.02 2.61
C PHE A 162 -7.60 -21.52 3.80
N VAL A 163 -6.84 -22.45 4.38
CA VAL A 163 -5.78 -22.16 5.34
C VAL A 163 -4.45 -22.65 4.76
N ALA A 164 -3.43 -21.79 4.79
CA ALA A 164 -2.12 -22.08 4.24
C ALA A 164 -1.02 -21.85 5.28
N LEU A 165 -0.01 -22.72 5.24
CA LEU A 165 1.21 -22.63 6.03
C LEU A 165 2.39 -22.25 5.12
N ARG A 166 3.15 -21.24 5.54
CA ARG A 166 4.52 -21.02 5.06
C ARG A 166 5.48 -21.75 5.99
N GLN A 167 6.43 -22.48 5.43
CA GLN A 167 7.49 -23.14 6.18
C GLN A 167 8.86 -22.68 5.68
N PRO A 168 9.89 -22.62 6.57
CA PRO A 168 11.25 -22.35 6.14
C PRO A 168 11.71 -23.45 5.18
N ALA A 169 12.18 -23.06 4.00
CA ALA A 169 12.84 -23.93 3.03
C ALA A 169 14.33 -24.12 3.37
N VAL A 170 14.91 -23.13 4.03
CA VAL A 170 16.29 -23.10 4.55
C VAL A 170 16.29 -22.39 5.90
N GLU A 171 17.35 -22.57 6.69
CA GLU A 171 17.53 -21.82 7.93
C GLU A 171 17.87 -20.33 7.65
N PRO A 172 17.53 -19.40 8.56
CA PRO A 172 17.95 -18.01 8.47
C PRO A 172 19.46 -17.86 8.19
N MET A 173 19.80 -17.17 7.11
CA MET A 173 21.19 -16.89 6.77
C MET A 173 21.76 -15.72 7.59
N TYR A 174 23.08 -15.74 7.78
CA TYR A 174 23.84 -14.75 8.55
C TYR A 174 23.30 -14.65 9.99
N ASP A 175 23.21 -13.43 10.54
CA ASP A 175 22.60 -13.18 11.85
C ASP A 175 21.15 -12.69 11.74
N SER A 176 20.50 -12.90 10.59
CA SER A 176 19.10 -12.49 10.41
C SER A 176 18.15 -13.27 11.33
N LYS A 177 17.02 -12.65 11.68
CA LYS A 177 16.01 -13.24 12.56
C LYS A 177 14.61 -13.06 11.96
N PRO A 178 13.65 -13.96 12.24
CA PRO A 178 12.29 -13.78 11.77
C PRO A 178 11.54 -12.71 12.57
N GLY A 179 10.59 -12.01 11.94
CA GLY A 179 9.81 -10.95 12.59
C GLY A 179 9.08 -11.39 13.86
N TRP A 180 8.55 -12.62 13.91
CA TRP A 180 7.90 -13.16 15.12
C TRP A 180 8.86 -13.27 16.30
N TRP A 181 10.13 -13.59 16.05
CA TRP A 181 11.16 -13.72 17.09
C TRP A 181 11.52 -12.33 17.62
N MET A 182 11.71 -11.36 16.72
CA MET A 182 11.98 -9.98 17.09
C MET A 182 10.84 -9.40 17.94
N ALA A 183 9.59 -9.61 17.54
CA ALA A 183 8.42 -9.16 18.30
C ALA A 183 8.39 -9.76 19.72
N LYS A 184 8.68 -11.06 19.85
CA LYS A 184 8.74 -11.74 21.14
C LYS A 184 9.90 -11.24 22.02
N GLU A 185 11.08 -11.01 21.45
CA GLU A 185 12.23 -10.50 22.21
C GLU A 185 12.01 -9.06 22.67
N LEU A 186 11.31 -8.23 21.89
CA LEU A 186 10.85 -6.92 22.34
C LEU A 186 9.82 -7.04 23.47
N ALA A 187 8.88 -7.98 23.38
CA ALA A 187 7.88 -8.20 24.42
C ALA A 187 8.49 -8.59 25.78
N LYS A 188 9.58 -9.36 25.80
CA LYS A 188 10.31 -9.66 27.04
C LYS A 188 10.94 -8.43 27.69
N ARG A 189 11.37 -7.46 26.88
CA ARG A 189 12.08 -6.26 27.34
C ARG A 189 11.15 -5.12 27.73
N LEU A 190 9.96 -5.08 27.14
CA LEU A 190 8.94 -4.05 27.37
C LEU A 190 7.87 -4.50 28.39
N ASP A 191 7.95 -5.73 28.89
CA ASP A 191 7.01 -6.37 29.82
C ASP A 191 5.58 -6.76 29.30
N PRO A 192 5.30 -6.90 27.99
CA PRO A 192 4.08 -7.60 27.52
C PRO A 192 4.31 -9.10 27.21
N GLU A 193 5.20 -9.80 27.91
CA GLU A 193 5.53 -11.20 27.63
C GLU A 193 4.31 -12.14 27.72
N ALA A 194 3.31 -11.79 28.53
CA ALA A 194 2.07 -12.56 28.67
C ALA A 194 1.28 -12.73 27.35
N TYR A 195 1.50 -11.87 26.35
CA TYR A 195 0.90 -11.98 25.02
C TYR A 195 1.65 -12.95 24.08
N PHE A 196 2.82 -13.43 24.50
CA PHE A 196 3.68 -14.37 23.76
C PHE A 196 4.02 -15.62 24.60
N PRO A 197 3.02 -16.32 25.16
CA PRO A 197 3.24 -17.38 26.16
C PRO A 197 3.82 -18.68 25.56
N TRP A 198 3.78 -18.84 24.24
CA TRP A 198 4.36 -19.97 23.50
C TRP A 198 5.87 -19.87 23.46
N LYS A 199 6.63 -20.97 23.51
CA LYS A 199 8.11 -20.95 23.48
C LYS A 199 8.67 -20.75 22.08
N HIS A 200 8.16 -21.53 21.13
CA HIS A 200 8.58 -21.57 19.72
C HIS A 200 7.38 -21.34 18.80
N ILE A 201 7.61 -20.84 17.59
CA ILE A 201 6.53 -20.51 16.64
C ILE A 201 5.72 -21.75 16.23
N GLU A 202 6.33 -22.93 16.24
CA GLU A 202 5.67 -24.19 15.95
C GLU A 202 4.59 -24.53 16.98
N GLU A 203 4.82 -24.24 18.27
CA GLU A 203 3.82 -24.39 19.32
C GLU A 203 2.64 -23.45 19.09
N TYR A 204 2.94 -22.20 18.71
CA TYR A 204 1.94 -21.21 18.37
C TYR A 204 1.06 -21.67 17.20
N LEU A 205 1.68 -22.12 16.11
CA LEU A 205 0.99 -22.56 14.90
C LEU A 205 0.19 -23.85 15.15
N ASP A 206 0.79 -24.85 15.81
CA ASP A 206 0.12 -26.12 16.09
C ASP A 206 -1.12 -25.91 16.97
N ARG A 207 -1.01 -25.06 18.00
CA ARG A 207 -2.14 -24.76 18.89
C ARG A 207 -3.31 -24.13 18.14
N ARG A 208 -3.05 -23.21 17.19
CA ARG A 208 -4.11 -22.60 16.38
C ARG A 208 -4.70 -23.60 15.39
N LEU A 209 -3.88 -24.47 14.79
CA LEU A 209 -4.33 -25.53 13.87
C LEU A 209 -5.22 -26.57 14.54
N GLN A 210 -4.99 -26.90 15.81
CA GLN A 210 -5.85 -27.81 16.57
C GLN A 210 -7.31 -27.31 16.62
N GLY A 211 -7.53 -25.99 16.66
CA GLY A 211 -8.85 -25.38 16.59
C GLY A 211 -9.60 -25.61 15.28
N LEU A 212 -8.91 -26.08 14.25
CA LEU A 212 -9.45 -26.46 12.94
C LEU A 212 -9.49 -27.97 12.71
N ASN A 213 -9.25 -28.77 13.75
CA ASN A 213 -9.00 -30.22 13.63
C ASN A 213 -7.83 -30.54 12.68
N LEU A 214 -6.79 -29.68 12.68
CA LEU A 214 -5.54 -29.86 11.96
C LEU A 214 -4.38 -29.91 12.96
N ASN A 215 -3.19 -30.27 12.49
CA ASN A 215 -1.95 -30.13 13.24
C ASN A 215 -0.82 -29.68 12.32
N LEU A 216 0.27 -29.20 12.90
CA LEU A 216 1.40 -28.66 12.16
C LEU A 216 2.09 -29.72 11.30
N ALA A 217 2.20 -30.96 11.79
CA ALA A 217 2.85 -32.05 11.04
C ALA A 217 2.12 -32.35 9.72
N ASP A 218 0.79 -32.34 9.73
CA ASP A 218 -0.04 -32.53 8.53
C ASP A 218 0.04 -31.31 7.61
N MET A 219 0.02 -30.10 8.18
CA MET A 219 0.15 -28.87 7.39
C MET A 219 1.51 -28.75 6.69
N LYS A 220 2.62 -29.21 7.30
CA LYS A 220 3.94 -29.25 6.65
C LYS A 220 3.95 -30.13 5.40
N LYS A 221 3.12 -31.18 5.36
CA LYS A 221 2.99 -32.07 4.19
C LYS A 221 2.05 -31.50 3.13
N ARG A 222 0.94 -30.90 3.56
CA ARG A 222 -0.14 -30.43 2.66
C ARG A 222 0.12 -29.04 2.10
N GLY A 223 0.75 -28.15 2.87
CA GLY A 223 0.93 -26.73 2.59
C GLY A 223 -0.37 -25.92 2.68
N VAL A 224 -1.41 -26.35 1.96
CA VAL A 224 -2.71 -25.68 1.87
C VAL A 224 -3.86 -26.67 2.13
N VAL A 225 -4.84 -26.22 2.88
CA VAL A 225 -6.11 -26.92 3.10
C VAL A 225 -7.24 -26.07 2.53
N VAL A 226 -7.87 -26.54 1.47
CA VAL A 226 -9.02 -25.91 0.85
C VAL A 226 -10.29 -26.47 1.48
N TYR A 227 -11.17 -25.58 1.90
CA TYR A 227 -12.47 -25.91 2.47
C TYR A 227 -13.55 -25.82 1.38
N PRO A 228 -14.69 -26.53 1.53
CA PRO A 228 -15.81 -26.40 0.61
C PRO A 228 -16.24 -24.93 0.45
N ALA A 229 -16.64 -24.56 -0.76
CA ALA A 229 -17.24 -23.24 -1.01
C ALA A 229 -18.53 -23.10 -0.17
N GLY A 230 -18.69 -21.96 0.50
CA GLY A 230 -19.96 -21.59 1.11
C GLY A 230 -20.95 -21.06 0.06
N ASP A 231 -22.12 -20.61 0.53
CA ASP A 231 -22.99 -19.80 -0.31
C ASP A 231 -22.29 -18.47 -0.62
N THR A 232 -22.20 -18.18 -1.91
CA THR A 232 -21.47 -17.02 -2.45
C THR A 232 -22.42 -16.01 -3.09
N THR A 233 -23.72 -16.29 -3.02
CA THR A 233 -24.79 -15.42 -3.50
C THR A 233 -25.30 -14.51 -2.38
N LEU A 234 -25.93 -13.39 -2.76
CA LEU A 234 -26.57 -12.50 -1.80
C LEU A 234 -27.95 -13.06 -1.45
N PRO A 235 -28.23 -13.40 -0.18
CA PRO A 235 -29.54 -13.88 0.22
C PRO A 235 -30.65 -12.85 -0.09
N PRO A 236 -31.88 -13.27 -0.46
CA PRO A 236 -32.98 -12.35 -0.75
C PRO A 236 -33.36 -11.42 0.42
N ASP A 237 -33.15 -11.87 1.66
CA ASP A 237 -33.42 -11.17 2.91
C ASP A 237 -32.16 -10.53 3.53
N HIS A 238 -31.06 -10.48 2.77
CA HIS A 238 -29.81 -9.92 3.25
C HIS A 238 -29.98 -8.46 3.68
N LYS A 239 -29.51 -8.17 4.89
CA LYS A 239 -29.40 -6.81 5.42
C LYS A 239 -27.95 -6.37 5.35
N PHE A 240 -27.70 -5.31 4.59
CA PHE A 240 -26.39 -4.69 4.53
C PHE A 240 -26.07 -4.03 5.87
N ASP A 241 -24.78 -3.89 6.18
CA ASP A 241 -24.29 -3.14 7.34
C ASP A 241 -24.40 -1.63 7.10
N THR A 242 -25.65 -1.17 7.00
CA THR A 242 -26.02 0.24 6.83
C THR A 242 -27.20 0.55 7.75
N PRO A 243 -27.40 1.81 8.16
CA PRO A 243 -28.54 2.19 9.01
C PRO A 243 -29.91 1.77 8.44
N SER A 244 -30.04 1.71 7.11
CA SER A 244 -31.27 1.28 6.43
C SER A 244 -31.38 -0.23 6.18
N GLY A 245 -30.30 -0.99 6.40
CA GLY A 245 -30.19 -2.41 6.00
C GLY A 245 -30.15 -2.63 4.48
N LYS A 246 -30.04 -1.56 3.68
CA LYS A 246 -30.06 -1.56 2.21
C LYS A 246 -28.80 -0.90 1.65
N VAL A 247 -28.56 -1.06 0.34
CA VAL A 247 -27.57 -0.21 -0.34
C VAL A 247 -28.08 1.24 -0.37
N GLU A 248 -27.30 2.16 0.20
CA GLU A 248 -27.69 3.56 0.31
C GLU A 248 -27.29 4.37 -0.93
N LEU A 249 -28.27 4.60 -1.83
CA LEU A 249 -28.09 5.51 -2.98
C LEU A 249 -27.94 6.96 -2.53
N TYR A 250 -28.68 7.32 -1.49
CA TYR A 250 -28.54 8.55 -0.72
C TYR A 250 -28.10 8.16 0.69
N SER A 251 -26.96 8.66 1.15
CA SER A 251 -26.47 8.36 2.49
C SER A 251 -26.91 9.43 3.48
N ARG A 252 -27.73 9.03 4.46
CA ARG A 252 -28.17 9.93 5.55
C ARG A 252 -27.00 10.30 6.46
N VAL A 253 -26.12 9.33 6.74
CA VAL A 253 -24.90 9.54 7.53
C VAL A 253 -24.06 10.65 6.95
N LEU A 254 -23.83 10.65 5.62
CA LEU A 254 -23.06 11.72 4.98
C LEU A 254 -23.78 13.07 5.00
N ALA A 255 -25.10 13.08 4.80
CA ALA A 255 -25.90 14.31 4.90
C ALA A 255 -25.76 14.95 6.29
N GLU A 256 -25.86 14.15 7.35
CA GLU A 256 -25.71 14.58 8.74
C GLU A 256 -24.29 15.09 9.05
N MET A 257 -23.28 14.56 8.35
CA MET A 257 -21.90 15.04 8.41
C MET A 257 -21.64 16.30 7.56
N GLY A 258 -22.65 16.83 6.86
CA GLY A 258 -22.50 17.98 5.96
C GLY A 258 -21.76 17.66 4.65
N VAL A 259 -21.65 16.39 4.30
CA VAL A 259 -20.99 15.87 3.10
C VAL A 259 -22.05 15.57 2.05
N ASP A 260 -21.71 15.71 0.76
CA ASP A 260 -22.63 15.38 -0.32
C ASP A 260 -23.16 13.93 -0.21
N PRO A 261 -24.48 13.75 0.04
CA PRO A 261 -25.07 12.44 0.33
C PRO A 261 -25.24 11.58 -0.91
N VAL A 262 -25.05 12.16 -2.09
CA VAL A 262 -24.96 11.48 -3.38
C VAL A 262 -23.60 11.82 -4.01
N PRO A 263 -22.98 10.90 -4.77
CA PRO A 263 -21.73 11.19 -5.45
C PRO A 263 -21.85 12.39 -6.39
N LYS A 264 -20.95 13.36 -6.24
CA LYS A 264 -20.82 14.51 -7.14
C LYS A 264 -19.47 14.51 -7.84
N TYR A 265 -19.48 14.99 -9.07
CA TYR A 265 -18.25 15.25 -9.82
C TYR A 265 -17.72 16.63 -9.48
N TYR A 266 -16.46 16.70 -9.08
CA TYR A 266 -15.73 17.95 -8.91
C TYR A 266 -14.65 18.05 -10.00
N PRO A 267 -14.63 19.12 -10.82
CA PRO A 267 -13.59 19.34 -11.82
C PRO A 267 -12.18 19.26 -11.20
N LYS A 268 -11.26 18.62 -11.92
CA LYS A 268 -9.85 18.50 -11.49
C LYS A 268 -9.03 19.66 -12.03
N PRO A 269 -7.99 20.13 -11.30
CA PRO A 269 -7.07 21.13 -11.82
C PRO A 269 -6.43 20.60 -13.11
N GLU A 270 -6.44 21.37 -14.18
CA GLU A 270 -5.79 21.01 -15.45
C GLU A 270 -4.29 21.34 -15.41
N PRO A 271 -3.45 20.64 -16.20
CA PRO A 271 -2.04 20.97 -16.29
C PRO A 271 -1.86 22.40 -16.83
N PRO A 272 -0.97 23.22 -16.24
CA PRO A 272 -0.58 24.51 -16.81
C PRO A 272 0.02 24.36 -18.21
N GLU A 273 0.10 25.47 -18.95
CA GLU A 273 0.76 25.49 -20.26
C GLU A 273 2.21 24.95 -20.16
N GLY A 274 2.61 24.13 -21.13
CA GLY A 274 3.92 23.48 -21.17
C GLY A 274 4.11 22.35 -20.14
N HIS A 275 3.08 22.01 -19.35
CA HIS A 275 3.11 20.92 -18.38
C HIS A 275 2.18 19.77 -18.78
N PHE A 276 2.42 18.62 -18.17
CA PHE A 276 1.66 17.39 -18.35
C PHE A 276 1.28 16.84 -16.99
N ARG A 277 0.09 16.23 -16.87
CA ARG A 277 -0.27 15.49 -15.67
C ARG A 277 0.65 14.27 -15.50
N LEU A 278 1.28 14.15 -14.34
CA LEU A 278 2.09 13.00 -13.98
C LEU A 278 1.20 11.84 -13.54
N LEU A 279 1.20 10.77 -14.33
CA LEU A 279 0.57 9.50 -13.99
C LEU A 279 1.65 8.46 -13.64
N PHE A 280 1.28 7.50 -12.80
CA PHE A 280 2.15 6.38 -12.51
C PHE A 280 1.39 5.08 -12.30
N GLY A 281 2.11 3.97 -12.45
CA GLY A 281 1.55 2.63 -12.32
C GLY A 281 2.60 1.58 -11.99
N ARG A 282 2.32 0.33 -12.33
CA ARG A 282 3.13 -0.82 -11.94
C ARG A 282 3.78 -1.48 -13.15
N SER A 283 4.91 -2.14 -12.90
CA SER A 283 5.49 -3.10 -13.84
C SER A 283 4.91 -4.49 -13.55
N PRO A 284 4.62 -5.32 -14.56
CA PRO A 284 4.27 -6.72 -14.33
C PRO A 284 5.42 -7.54 -13.73
N LEU A 285 6.68 -7.07 -13.87
CA LEU A 285 7.87 -7.76 -13.36
C LEU A 285 8.36 -7.22 -12.01
N HIS A 286 8.02 -5.98 -11.67
CA HIS A 286 8.45 -5.36 -10.42
C HIS A 286 7.29 -5.05 -9.49
N THR A 287 7.40 -5.56 -8.26
CA THR A 287 6.49 -5.26 -7.16
C THR A 287 7.04 -4.05 -6.43
N PHE A 288 6.52 -2.85 -6.75
CA PHE A 288 7.00 -1.57 -6.20
C PHE A 288 8.52 -1.41 -6.37
N GLY A 289 9.20 -0.70 -5.46
CA GLY A 289 10.66 -0.58 -5.46
C GLY A 289 11.39 -1.79 -4.88
N ARG A 290 10.74 -2.67 -4.13
CA ARG A 290 11.44 -3.74 -3.39
C ARG A 290 12.10 -4.80 -4.28
N THR A 291 11.65 -4.99 -5.53
CA THR A 291 12.20 -6.03 -6.41
C THR A 291 13.12 -5.50 -7.51
N THR A 292 13.36 -4.20 -7.59
CA THR A 292 14.24 -3.60 -8.62
C THR A 292 15.70 -3.99 -8.43
N ASN A 293 16.12 -4.27 -7.19
CA ASN A 293 17.46 -4.78 -6.87
C ASN A 293 17.64 -6.30 -7.16
N ASN A 294 16.58 -7.03 -7.51
CA ASN A 294 16.69 -8.43 -7.90
C ASN A 294 17.34 -8.52 -9.29
N ARG A 295 18.48 -9.24 -9.38
CA ARG A 295 19.28 -9.33 -10.62
C ARG A 295 18.53 -9.94 -11.80
N VAL A 296 17.68 -10.94 -11.55
CA VAL A 296 16.92 -11.62 -12.60
C VAL A 296 15.85 -10.68 -13.14
N LEU A 297 15.00 -10.14 -12.26
CA LEU A 297 13.90 -9.26 -12.66
C LEU A 297 14.43 -7.95 -13.28
N GLY A 298 15.39 -7.33 -12.61
CA GLY A 298 15.97 -6.07 -13.07
C GLY A 298 16.88 -6.22 -14.28
N SER A 299 17.29 -7.44 -14.70
CA SER A 299 17.94 -7.62 -16.00
C SER A 299 16.98 -7.47 -17.17
N VAL A 300 15.68 -7.73 -16.96
CA VAL A 300 14.63 -7.61 -17.98
C VAL A 300 14.11 -6.16 -18.04
N VAL A 301 13.84 -5.54 -16.88
CA VAL A 301 13.43 -4.13 -16.79
C VAL A 301 14.43 -3.38 -15.92
N ARG A 302 15.45 -2.80 -16.55
CA ARG A 302 16.59 -2.16 -15.85
C ARG A 302 16.29 -0.77 -15.29
N GLU A 303 15.49 0.00 -16.01
CA GLU A 303 15.09 1.37 -15.66
C GLU A 303 13.64 1.58 -16.13
N ASN A 304 12.92 2.53 -15.52
CA ASN A 304 11.65 2.99 -16.07
C ASN A 304 11.87 4.00 -17.19
N GLU A 305 10.81 4.19 -17.98
CA GLU A 305 10.73 5.14 -19.09
C GLU A 305 9.60 6.14 -18.79
N VAL A 306 9.68 7.33 -19.41
CA VAL A 306 8.56 8.28 -19.42
C VAL A 306 7.79 8.13 -20.73
N TRP A 307 6.49 7.84 -20.63
CA TRP A 307 5.62 7.74 -21.79
C TRP A 307 5.17 9.14 -22.18
N ILE A 308 5.36 9.49 -23.46
CA ILE A 308 5.00 10.78 -24.02
C ILE A 308 4.19 10.55 -25.29
N HIS A 309 3.08 11.26 -25.43
CA HIS A 309 2.27 11.18 -26.66
C HIS A 309 3.05 11.66 -27.89
N ASN A 310 2.81 11.10 -29.08
CA ASN A 310 3.56 11.47 -30.28
C ASN A 310 3.48 12.97 -30.63
N ARG A 311 2.30 13.59 -30.51
CA ARG A 311 2.09 15.03 -30.76
C ARG A 311 2.85 15.89 -29.75
N ALA A 312 2.82 15.50 -28.48
CA ALA A 312 3.55 16.22 -27.42
C ALA A 312 5.05 16.12 -27.63
N ALA A 313 5.56 14.92 -27.94
CA ALA A 313 6.97 14.71 -28.24
C ALA A 313 7.43 15.51 -29.47
N ALA A 314 6.63 15.56 -30.54
CA ALA A 314 6.92 16.35 -31.74
C ALA A 314 6.97 17.86 -31.43
N ALA A 315 6.00 18.38 -30.67
CA ALA A 315 5.97 19.78 -30.26
C ALA A 315 7.18 20.17 -29.39
N LEU A 316 7.69 19.24 -28.58
CA LEU A 316 8.87 19.43 -27.73
C LEU A 316 10.19 19.09 -28.43
N GLY A 317 10.17 18.59 -29.68
CA GLY A 317 11.36 18.11 -30.38
C GLY A 317 12.08 16.95 -29.68
N VAL A 318 11.32 16.09 -28.97
CA VAL A 318 11.81 14.89 -28.27
C VAL A 318 11.69 13.67 -29.19
N ARG A 319 12.81 12.95 -29.39
CA ARG A 319 12.86 11.73 -30.20
C ARG A 319 12.62 10.48 -29.35
N PRO A 320 12.12 9.38 -29.94
CA PRO A 320 12.05 8.10 -29.24
C PRO A 320 13.42 7.67 -28.69
N GLY A 321 13.46 7.28 -27.42
CA GLY A 321 14.66 6.82 -26.72
C GLY A 321 15.59 7.91 -26.20
N GLU A 322 15.35 9.18 -26.55
CA GLU A 322 16.11 10.33 -26.06
C GLU A 322 16.00 10.45 -24.53
N ARG A 323 17.09 10.84 -23.86
CA ARG A 323 17.07 11.07 -22.41
C ARG A 323 16.51 12.45 -22.12
N VAL A 324 15.56 12.50 -21.20
CA VAL A 324 14.90 13.72 -20.74
C VAL A 324 14.86 13.74 -19.22
N ARG A 325 14.67 14.93 -18.66
CA ARG A 325 14.39 15.14 -17.24
C ARG A 325 12.97 15.67 -17.08
N LEU A 326 12.32 15.28 -16.00
CA LEU A 326 11.04 15.82 -15.59
C LEU A 326 11.28 16.82 -14.48
N VAL A 327 10.67 18.00 -14.60
CA VAL A 327 10.66 19.01 -13.55
C VAL A 327 9.22 19.24 -13.17
N ASN A 328 8.89 19.06 -11.90
CA ASN A 328 7.53 19.26 -11.42
C ASN A 328 7.21 20.74 -11.17
N GLN A 329 5.94 21.03 -10.82
CA GLN A 329 5.46 22.38 -10.56
C GLN A 329 6.18 23.12 -9.42
N ASP A 330 6.88 22.40 -8.53
CA ASP A 330 7.62 22.95 -7.40
C ASP A 330 9.15 22.94 -7.64
N GLY A 331 9.60 22.61 -8.86
CA GLY A 331 11.00 22.58 -9.25
C GLY A 331 11.75 21.28 -8.92
N ALA A 332 11.09 20.26 -8.36
CA ALA A 332 11.71 18.96 -8.11
C ALA A 332 12.07 18.29 -9.44
N LYS A 333 13.31 17.80 -9.55
CA LYS A 333 13.87 17.24 -10.78
C LYS A 333 14.07 15.74 -10.69
N SER A 334 13.72 15.03 -11.76
CA SER A 334 14.05 13.62 -11.92
C SER A 334 15.51 13.39 -12.33
N ALA A 335 16.00 12.18 -12.10
CA ALA A 335 17.14 11.66 -12.87
C ALA A 335 16.77 11.54 -14.37
N PRO A 336 17.75 11.50 -15.29
CA PRO A 336 17.48 11.28 -16.70
C PRO A 336 16.75 9.97 -16.94
N VAL A 337 15.69 10.03 -17.73
CA VAL A 337 14.83 8.90 -18.08
C VAL A 337 14.63 8.86 -19.60
N ARG A 338 14.54 7.67 -20.17
CA ARG A 338 14.30 7.50 -21.61
C ARG A 338 12.86 7.88 -21.97
N ALA A 339 12.72 8.66 -23.05
CA ALA A 339 11.44 9.01 -23.64
C ALA A 339 10.88 7.84 -24.46
N ARG A 340 9.76 7.27 -24.01
CA ARG A 340 8.96 6.33 -24.78
C ARG A 340 7.84 7.07 -25.49
N VAL A 341 8.08 7.43 -26.75
CA VAL A 341 7.06 8.08 -27.58
C VAL A 341 6.02 7.06 -28.02
N THR A 342 4.74 7.29 -27.69
CA THR A 342 3.66 6.32 -27.95
C THR A 342 2.27 6.98 -28.01
N ASN A 343 1.35 6.41 -28.77
CA ASN A 343 -0.06 6.87 -28.83
C ASN A 343 -0.94 6.25 -27.73
N ARG A 344 -0.35 5.52 -26.78
CA ARG A 344 -1.07 4.84 -25.68
C ARG A 344 -1.34 5.72 -24.46
N ILE A 345 -1.11 7.03 -24.58
CA ILE A 345 -1.32 8.02 -23.54
C ILE A 345 -1.90 9.30 -24.14
N ARG A 346 -2.71 10.06 -23.41
CA ARG A 346 -3.25 11.32 -23.91
C ARG A 346 -2.14 12.39 -24.07
N PRO A 347 -2.32 13.38 -24.98
CA PRO A 347 -1.35 14.46 -25.19
C PRO A 347 -1.05 15.35 -23.97
N ASP A 348 -1.94 15.39 -22.98
CA ASP A 348 -1.86 16.20 -21.77
C ASP A 348 -1.28 15.45 -20.55
N CYS A 349 -0.84 14.21 -20.74
CA CYS A 349 -0.36 13.33 -19.68
C CYS A 349 1.01 12.75 -20.00
N VAL A 350 1.78 12.46 -18.96
CA VAL A 350 2.93 11.56 -19.01
C VAL A 350 2.75 10.42 -18.03
N TYR A 351 3.35 9.26 -18.31
CA TYR A 351 3.28 8.10 -17.43
C TYR A 351 4.67 7.53 -17.12
N MET A 352 4.85 7.11 -15.87
CA MET A 352 6.05 6.39 -15.44
C MET A 352 5.70 5.18 -14.57
N VAL A 353 6.49 4.12 -14.69
CA VAL A 353 6.41 3.01 -13.73
C VAL A 353 7.00 3.46 -12.39
N HIS A 354 6.25 3.24 -11.31
CA HIS A 354 6.71 3.50 -9.94
C HIS A 354 7.70 2.45 -9.45
N GLY A 355 8.64 2.85 -8.57
CA GLY A 355 9.56 1.95 -7.86
C GLY A 355 11.03 2.05 -8.33
N PHE A 356 11.36 3.00 -9.19
CA PHE A 356 12.73 3.26 -9.66
C PHE A 356 13.29 4.55 -9.04
N GLY A 357 14.54 4.90 -9.38
CA GLY A 357 15.20 6.09 -8.85
C GLY A 357 15.67 5.91 -7.40
N HIS A 358 16.13 4.69 -7.07
CA HIS A 358 16.72 4.40 -5.77
C HIS A 358 18.04 5.15 -5.56
N THR A 359 18.24 5.67 -4.35
CA THR A 359 19.45 6.40 -3.93
C THR A 359 20.31 5.62 -2.94
N ALA A 360 19.79 4.52 -2.38
CA ALA A 360 20.55 3.68 -1.47
C ALA A 360 21.71 2.97 -2.19
N ARG A 361 22.96 3.35 -1.88
CA ARG A 361 24.17 2.85 -2.54
C ARG A 361 24.36 1.33 -2.40
N ASN A 362 23.85 0.74 -1.32
CA ASN A 362 23.95 -0.69 -1.06
C ASN A 362 22.94 -1.52 -1.87
N LEU A 363 21.94 -0.90 -2.50
CA LEU A 363 21.12 -1.53 -3.54
C LEU A 363 21.87 -1.53 -4.88
N ARG A 364 23.04 -2.18 -4.91
CA ARG A 364 24.05 -2.08 -5.98
C ARG A 364 23.53 -2.34 -7.40
N PHE A 365 22.45 -3.10 -7.55
CA PHE A 365 21.89 -3.39 -8.87
C PHE A 365 20.90 -2.33 -9.35
N THR A 366 20.19 -1.62 -8.47
CA THR A 366 19.17 -0.63 -8.86
C THR A 366 19.56 0.82 -8.58
N ALA A 367 20.51 1.07 -7.68
CA ALA A 367 20.94 2.41 -7.31
C ALA A 367 21.28 3.25 -8.56
N GLY A 368 20.69 4.44 -8.64
CA GLY A 368 20.89 5.38 -9.74
C GLY A 368 20.24 4.99 -11.08
N ARG A 369 19.37 3.97 -11.12
CA ARG A 369 18.67 3.57 -12.35
C ARG A 369 17.24 4.09 -12.40
N GLY A 370 16.88 4.64 -13.56
CA GLY A 370 15.57 5.25 -13.78
C GLY A 370 15.33 6.47 -12.89
N ALA A 371 14.07 6.88 -12.80
CA ALA A 371 13.65 8.06 -12.06
C ALA A 371 12.53 7.72 -11.08
N SER A 372 12.56 8.36 -9.89
CA SER A 372 11.53 8.19 -8.88
C SER A 372 10.30 9.01 -9.23
N THR A 373 9.14 8.34 -9.31
CA THR A 373 7.86 9.03 -9.41
C THR A 373 7.53 9.75 -8.10
N THR A 374 7.85 9.13 -6.96
CA THR A 374 7.62 9.70 -5.62
C THR A 374 8.38 11.00 -5.42
N GLY A 375 9.62 11.09 -5.94
CA GLY A 375 10.41 12.33 -5.95
C GLY A 375 9.76 13.49 -6.71
N LEU A 376 8.80 13.22 -7.59
CA LEU A 376 8.06 14.24 -8.36
C LEU A 376 6.67 14.55 -7.77
N VAL A 377 6.21 13.79 -6.78
CA VAL A 377 4.91 13.99 -6.11
C VAL A 377 5.12 14.85 -4.85
N THR A 378 5.18 16.16 -5.03
CA THR A 378 5.42 17.14 -3.95
C THR A 378 4.13 17.74 -3.40
N ARG A 379 3.01 17.60 -4.12
CA ARG A 379 1.68 18.02 -3.67
C ARG A 379 0.76 16.81 -3.53
N VAL A 380 -0.17 16.88 -2.59
CA VAL A 380 -1.22 15.88 -2.39
C VAL A 380 -2.57 16.57 -2.23
N SER A 381 -3.62 15.89 -2.64
CA SER A 381 -5.01 16.27 -2.34
C SER A 381 -5.58 15.21 -1.41
N VAL A 382 -5.82 15.56 -0.15
CA VAL A 382 -6.29 14.60 0.86
C VAL A 382 -7.80 14.50 0.79
N ASP A 383 -8.31 13.27 0.70
CA ASP A 383 -9.75 13.02 0.81
C ASP A 383 -10.22 13.31 2.24
N PRO A 384 -11.15 14.26 2.46
CA PRO A 384 -11.54 14.67 3.80
C PRO A 384 -12.31 13.57 4.55
N LEU A 385 -12.86 12.58 3.86
CA LEU A 385 -13.63 11.50 4.48
C LEU A 385 -12.73 10.38 5.00
N MET A 386 -11.84 9.90 4.15
CA MET A 386 -11.05 8.69 4.40
C MET A 386 -9.55 8.93 4.52
N GLY A 387 -9.08 10.17 4.34
CA GLY A 387 -7.67 10.53 4.52
C GLY A 387 -6.73 10.05 3.42
N GLY A 388 -7.26 9.44 2.35
CA GLY A 388 -6.48 8.99 1.20
C GLY A 388 -5.76 10.13 0.51
N THR A 389 -4.48 9.92 0.16
CA THR A 389 -3.64 10.94 -0.49
C THR A 389 -3.73 10.85 -2.00
N GLY A 390 -4.50 11.74 -2.63
CA GLY A 390 -4.55 11.90 -4.08
C GLY A 390 -3.25 12.47 -4.64
N MET A 391 -2.62 11.73 -5.56
CA MET A 391 -1.27 12.04 -6.07
C MET A 391 -1.24 12.54 -7.53
N PHE A 392 -2.34 12.45 -8.26
CA PHE A 392 -2.40 12.79 -9.70
C PHE A 392 -2.65 14.28 -9.97
N ASN A 393 -2.62 15.13 -8.94
CA ASN A 393 -2.60 16.59 -9.05
C ASN A 393 -1.16 17.16 -9.06
N ASN A 394 -0.20 16.39 -9.59
CA ASN A 394 1.16 16.85 -9.85
C ASN A 394 1.38 16.96 -11.36
N PHE A 395 2.06 18.03 -11.77
CA PHE A 395 2.29 18.37 -13.15
C PHE A 395 3.78 18.50 -13.41
N VAL A 396 4.23 18.02 -14.56
CA VAL A 396 5.65 18.03 -14.94
C VAL A 396 5.83 18.65 -16.30
N ARG A 397 6.91 19.39 -16.48
CA ARG A 397 7.44 19.76 -17.80
C ARG A 397 8.64 18.88 -18.14
N ILE A 398 8.90 18.72 -19.42
CA ILE A 398 9.97 17.87 -19.94
C ILE A 398 11.13 18.77 -20.38
N GLU A 399 12.31 18.54 -19.79
CA GLU A 399 13.57 19.17 -20.20
C GLU A 399 14.41 18.17 -20.99
N LYS A 400 14.93 18.59 -22.14
CA LYS A 400 15.93 17.82 -22.87
C LYS A 400 17.25 17.84 -22.10
N GLU A 401 17.97 16.72 -22.06
CA GLU A 401 19.35 16.72 -21.59
C GLU A 401 20.22 17.43 -22.63
N ALA A 402 21.01 18.41 -22.19
CA ALA A 402 21.87 19.23 -23.06
C ALA A 402 23.08 18.43 -23.58
#